data_AF-A0A2K2V8B1-F1
#
_entry.id   AF-A0A2K2V8B1-F1
#
_cell.length_a   1.000
_cell.length_b   1.000
_cell.length_c   1.000
_cell.angle_alpha   90.00
_cell.angle_beta   90.00
_cell.angle_gamma   90.00
#
_symmetry.space_group_name_H-M   'P 1'
#
loop_
_entity.id
_entity.type
_entity.pdbx_description
1 polymer ?
#
loop_
_entity_poly.entity_id
_entity_poly.type
_entity_poly.pdbx_seq_one_letter_code
_entity_poly.pdbx_strand_id
1 'polypeptide(L)'
;MVRRIEWMRIPRRDFDSLDDAFYYCEYRCKKRYATRLIELAEKYKYFATDYDGKRFVFVSVENSDNEDDYFAGFVVYDKSSKKVLLSRCSKHNVPWLEYYMLVLRLAMDNRLDILEHLLSMGHSRSNYILSFFGFCYKYLGDEFIEYLYKNSDDIIRRLREGRIIYGRNFVLIPRIGIGDYGGESAGFIRAGDGSIVVFGTIDPERLVIVEERDLSKLKLHRILSYIIDHAEELERNIVLYENRCSQHGCWSYVFSSASPPHLVGSSAIALVGQYKKYSAEELDGVEIFFIECDDHCVIYPLSEVAKYLIKEYEGYPKHLAAEILYRYRYDDYVLRFLEYVIGFKERFPPKFVRKAYMYYLDTNVMNVL
;
A
#
# COMPACT_ATOMS: atom_id res chain seq x y z
N MET A 1 -8.61 -1.52 -21.06
CA MET A 1 -7.19 -1.74 -21.48
C MET A 1 -6.42 -0.45 -21.28
N VAL A 2 -5.64 -0.34 -20.20
CA VAL A 2 -4.81 0.84 -19.92
C VAL A 2 -3.67 0.86 -20.94
N ARG A 3 -3.71 1.80 -21.89
CA ARG A 3 -2.57 2.04 -22.78
C ARG A 3 -1.44 2.57 -21.91
N ARG A 4 -0.23 2.00 -22.03
CA ARG A 4 0.98 2.56 -21.40
C ARG A 4 1.06 4.04 -21.81
N ILE A 5 1.38 4.91 -20.87
CA ILE A 5 1.62 6.33 -21.18
C ILE A 5 2.70 6.38 -22.25
N GLU A 6 2.36 6.93 -23.41
CA GLU A 6 3.32 7.14 -24.50
C GLU A 6 3.80 8.59 -24.43
N TRP A 7 5.10 8.78 -24.56
CA TRP A 7 5.70 10.10 -24.61
C TRP A 7 5.42 10.74 -25.97
N MET A 8 4.66 11.84 -25.97
CA MET A 8 4.40 12.60 -27.17
C MET A 8 5.60 13.49 -27.47
N ARG A 9 6.30 13.23 -28.58
CA ARG A 9 7.40 14.09 -29.03
C ARG A 9 6.88 15.44 -29.50
N ILE A 10 7.39 16.51 -28.91
CA ILE A 10 7.00 17.90 -29.23
C ILE A 10 8.23 18.76 -29.52
N PRO A 11 8.10 19.84 -30.33
CA PRO A 11 9.21 20.73 -30.62
C PRO A 11 9.75 21.40 -29.35
N ARG A 12 11.07 21.50 -29.22
CA ARG A 12 11.75 22.13 -28.06
C ARG A 12 11.15 23.44 -27.59
N ARG A 13 10.81 24.34 -28.53
CA ARG A 13 10.19 25.64 -28.18
C ARG A 13 8.86 25.50 -27.44
N ASP A 14 8.03 24.55 -27.86
CA ASP A 14 6.75 24.28 -27.22
C ASP A 14 6.93 23.48 -25.92
N PHE A 15 7.95 22.61 -25.85
CA PHE A 15 8.37 21.94 -24.63
C PHE A 15 8.79 22.94 -23.54
N ASP A 16 9.79 23.79 -23.82
CA ASP A 16 10.30 24.81 -22.90
C ASP A 16 9.17 25.76 -22.46
N SER A 17 8.29 26.14 -23.40
CA SER A 17 7.13 26.99 -23.10
C SER A 17 6.12 26.33 -22.16
N LEU A 18 5.90 25.02 -22.31
CA LEU A 18 4.95 24.28 -21.50
C LEU A 18 5.50 24.05 -20.10
N ASP A 19 6.78 23.66 -19.99
CA ASP A 19 7.51 23.50 -18.72
C ASP A 19 7.49 24.81 -17.91
N ASP A 20 7.88 25.92 -18.54
CA ASP A 20 7.81 27.26 -17.93
C ASP A 20 6.39 27.58 -17.45
N ALA A 21 5.38 27.31 -18.28
CA ALA A 21 3.99 27.63 -17.94
C ALA A 21 3.48 26.80 -16.75
N PHE A 22 3.85 25.51 -16.66
CA PHE A 22 3.57 24.69 -15.49
C PHE A 22 4.25 25.26 -14.24
N TYR A 23 5.55 25.53 -14.30
CA TYR A 23 6.34 26.07 -13.19
C TYR A 23 5.73 27.36 -12.66
N TYR A 24 5.44 28.33 -13.54
CA TYR A 24 4.85 29.60 -13.10
C TYR A 24 3.44 29.41 -12.55
N CYS A 25 2.61 28.53 -13.12
CA CYS A 25 1.26 28.31 -12.60
C CYS A 25 1.17 27.48 -11.33
N GLU A 26 2.22 26.72 -10.98
CA GLU A 26 2.33 26.04 -9.70
C GLU A 26 2.53 27.02 -8.53
N TYR A 27 3.32 28.09 -8.71
CA TYR A 27 3.61 29.06 -7.64
C TYR A 27 2.81 30.36 -7.72
N ARG A 28 2.69 30.96 -8.92
CA ARG A 28 2.00 32.23 -9.19
C ARG A 28 1.44 32.26 -10.62
N CYS A 29 0.22 31.76 -10.79
CA CYS A 29 -0.40 31.68 -12.11
C CYS A 29 -0.92 33.05 -12.60
N LYS A 30 -0.06 33.82 -13.28
CA LYS A 30 -0.47 35.03 -14.02
C LYS A 30 -1.23 34.64 -15.28
N LYS A 31 -2.15 35.50 -15.73
CA LYS A 31 -3.02 35.27 -16.90
C LYS A 31 -2.26 34.79 -18.15
N ARG A 32 -1.10 35.38 -18.46
CA ARG A 32 -0.27 34.98 -19.62
C ARG A 32 0.19 33.51 -19.54
N TYR A 33 0.69 33.07 -18.38
CA TYR A 33 1.12 31.69 -18.18
C TYR A 33 -0.07 30.74 -18.13
N ALA A 34 -1.19 31.16 -17.52
CA ALA A 34 -2.43 30.38 -17.51
C ALA A 34 -2.94 30.10 -18.93
N THR A 35 -3.02 31.13 -19.78
CA THR A 35 -3.43 30.99 -21.18
C THR A 35 -2.49 30.09 -21.94
N ARG A 36 -1.17 30.29 -21.80
CA ARG A 36 -0.15 29.50 -22.49
C ARG A 36 -0.18 28.03 -22.06
N LEU A 37 -0.35 27.77 -20.76
CA LEU A 37 -0.50 26.43 -20.20
C LEU A 37 -1.73 25.73 -20.78
N ILE A 38 -2.90 26.37 -20.76
CA ILE A 38 -4.14 25.80 -21.30
C ILE A 38 -4.01 25.50 -22.79
N GLU A 39 -3.50 26.44 -23.58
CA GLU A 39 -3.32 26.27 -25.03
C GLU A 39 -2.42 25.07 -25.36
N LEU A 40 -1.24 25.02 -24.74
CA LEU A 40 -0.27 23.96 -25.01
C LEU A 40 -0.71 22.62 -24.42
N ALA A 41 -1.31 22.61 -23.24
CA ALA A 41 -1.86 21.39 -22.65
C ALA A 41 -3.01 20.82 -23.50
N GLU A 42 -3.91 21.65 -24.02
CA GLU A 42 -4.97 21.18 -24.93
C GLU A 42 -4.45 20.74 -26.30
N LYS A 43 -3.35 21.34 -26.78
CA LYS A 43 -2.69 20.95 -28.04
C LYS A 43 -2.00 19.59 -27.91
N TYR A 44 -1.33 19.33 -26.78
CA TYR A 44 -0.49 18.15 -26.56
C TYR A 44 -1.07 17.16 -25.53
N LYS A 45 -2.38 17.25 -25.26
CA LYS A 45 -3.05 16.35 -24.32
C LYS A 45 -2.89 14.90 -24.74
N TYR A 46 -2.54 14.08 -23.78
CA TYR A 46 -2.64 12.62 -23.90
C TYR A 46 -4.05 12.18 -23.53
N PHE A 47 -4.60 12.73 -22.44
CA PHE A 47 -6.00 12.55 -22.03
C PHE A 47 -6.61 13.87 -21.57
N ALA A 48 -7.92 14.02 -21.80
CA ALA A 48 -8.67 15.12 -21.20
C ALA A 48 -10.14 14.75 -21.02
N THR A 49 -10.75 15.30 -19.97
CA THR A 49 -12.16 15.12 -19.67
C THR A 49 -12.77 16.38 -19.07
N ASP A 50 -14.10 16.44 -19.08
CA ASP A 50 -14.90 17.48 -18.46
C ASP A 50 -15.61 16.93 -17.22
N TYR A 51 -15.66 17.71 -16.14
CA TYR A 51 -16.50 17.42 -14.98
C TYR A 51 -16.89 18.73 -14.29
N ASP A 52 -18.19 18.92 -14.03
CA ASP A 52 -18.74 20.07 -13.28
C ASP A 52 -18.16 21.44 -13.72
N GLY A 53 -18.26 21.73 -15.03
CA GLY A 53 -17.78 22.98 -15.63
C GLY A 53 -16.26 23.13 -15.72
N LYS A 54 -15.49 22.17 -15.21
CA LYS A 54 -14.03 22.15 -15.19
C LYS A 54 -13.50 21.20 -16.26
N ARG A 55 -12.33 21.52 -16.78
CA ARG A 55 -11.57 20.68 -17.71
C ARG A 55 -10.36 20.12 -16.98
N PHE A 56 -10.16 18.82 -17.10
CA PHE A 56 -9.02 18.10 -16.58
C PHE A 56 -8.19 17.62 -17.77
N VAL A 57 -6.90 17.91 -17.79
CA VAL A 57 -6.01 17.60 -18.91
C VAL A 57 -4.71 16.98 -18.37
N PHE A 58 -4.32 15.86 -18.96
CA PHE A 58 -3.03 15.22 -18.77
C PHE A 58 -2.17 15.36 -20.01
N VAL A 59 -0.91 15.68 -19.80
CA VAL A 59 0.12 15.70 -20.84
C VAL A 59 1.25 14.76 -20.45
N SER A 60 1.84 14.11 -21.44
CA SER A 60 3.06 13.32 -21.31
C SER A 60 3.90 13.61 -22.53
N VAL A 61 4.94 14.42 -22.37
CA VAL A 61 5.67 15.01 -23.50
C VAL A 61 7.17 14.74 -23.39
N GLU A 62 7.80 14.55 -24.55
CA GLU A 62 9.25 14.37 -24.72
C GLU A 62 9.73 15.42 -25.71
N ASN A 63 10.89 16.02 -25.42
CA ASN A 63 11.52 17.01 -26.27
C ASN A 63 12.07 16.34 -27.54
N SER A 64 11.72 16.87 -28.72
CA SER A 64 12.21 16.35 -30.00
C SER A 64 13.73 16.41 -30.15
N ASP A 65 14.38 17.33 -29.45
CA ASP A 65 15.81 17.63 -29.60
C ASP A 65 16.66 16.85 -28.59
N ASN A 66 16.06 16.31 -27.53
CA ASN A 66 16.73 15.55 -26.47
C ASN A 66 15.76 14.53 -25.84
N GLU A 67 15.98 13.25 -26.09
CA GLU A 67 15.13 12.16 -25.58
C GLU A 67 15.17 12.03 -24.05
N ASP A 68 16.22 12.56 -23.40
CA ASP A 68 16.33 12.60 -21.94
C ASP A 68 15.51 13.73 -21.29
N ASP A 69 14.94 14.62 -22.10
CA ASP A 69 14.18 15.78 -21.63
C ASP A 69 12.68 15.54 -21.85
N TYR A 70 12.02 15.05 -20.81
CA TYR A 70 10.61 14.71 -20.81
C TYR A 70 9.93 15.12 -19.52
N PHE A 71 8.62 15.35 -19.56
CA PHE A 71 7.82 15.52 -18.36
C PHE A 71 6.36 15.14 -18.58
N ALA A 72 5.71 14.75 -17.49
CA ALA A 72 4.27 14.57 -17.45
C ALA A 72 3.65 15.65 -16.57
N GLY A 73 2.44 16.07 -16.94
CA GLY A 73 1.78 17.20 -16.31
C GLY A 73 0.28 17.03 -16.24
N PHE A 74 -0.31 17.62 -15.21
CA PHE A 74 -1.74 17.63 -14.95
C PHE A 74 -2.23 19.04 -14.68
N VAL A 75 -3.25 19.45 -15.43
CA VAL A 75 -3.87 20.76 -15.28
C VAL A 75 -5.38 20.63 -15.15
N VAL A 76 -5.94 21.37 -14.20
CA VAL A 76 -7.40 21.56 -14.05
C VAL A 76 -7.70 23.03 -14.23
N TYR A 77 -8.65 23.37 -15.09
CA TYR A 77 -9.06 24.75 -15.29
C TYR A 77 -10.57 24.87 -15.47
N ASP A 78 -11.12 26.02 -15.07
CA ASP A 78 -12.52 26.35 -15.28
C ASP A 78 -12.78 26.69 -16.77
N LYS A 79 -13.74 26.00 -17.41
CA LYS A 79 -13.95 26.14 -18.86
C LYS A 79 -14.43 27.54 -19.24
N SER A 80 -15.24 28.17 -18.37
CA SER A 80 -15.90 29.44 -18.63
C SER A 80 -14.95 30.63 -18.51
N SER A 81 -14.24 30.71 -17.39
CA SER A 81 -13.32 31.79 -17.04
C SER A 81 -11.90 31.57 -17.55
N LYS A 82 -11.57 30.35 -18.00
CA LYS A 82 -10.21 29.92 -18.37
C LYS A 82 -9.20 30.12 -17.23
N LYS A 83 -9.68 30.08 -15.99
CA LYS A 83 -8.84 30.16 -14.79
C LYS A 83 -8.27 28.77 -14.49
N VAL A 84 -6.94 28.68 -14.43
CA VAL A 84 -6.25 27.48 -13.93
C VAL A 84 -6.52 27.33 -12.43
N LEU A 85 -7.05 26.19 -12.04
CA LEU A 85 -7.39 25.83 -10.66
C LEU A 85 -6.30 24.97 -10.02
N LEU A 86 -5.67 24.09 -10.81
CA LEU A 86 -4.58 23.22 -10.39
C LEU A 86 -3.60 23.06 -11.55
N SER A 87 -2.30 23.06 -11.24
CA SER A 87 -1.21 22.82 -12.19
C SER A 87 -0.09 22.10 -11.46
N ARG A 88 0.31 20.94 -11.97
CA ARG A 88 1.43 20.14 -11.46
C ARG A 88 2.14 19.45 -12.61
N CYS A 89 3.47 19.51 -12.66
CA CYS A 89 4.28 18.72 -13.60
C CYS A 89 5.47 18.06 -12.91
N SER A 90 5.96 16.98 -13.52
CA SER A 90 7.20 16.35 -13.08
C SER A 90 8.04 15.91 -14.28
N LYS A 91 9.33 16.26 -14.22
CA LYS A 91 10.37 15.81 -15.16
C LYS A 91 10.82 14.37 -14.91
N HIS A 92 10.34 13.76 -13.82
CA HIS A 92 10.60 12.37 -13.49
C HIS A 92 9.27 11.62 -13.39
N ASN A 93 9.32 10.30 -13.53
CA ASN A 93 8.15 9.44 -13.37
C ASN A 93 7.76 9.40 -11.89
N VAL A 94 7.08 10.44 -11.40
CA VAL A 94 6.83 10.62 -9.96
C VAL A 94 5.44 10.07 -9.59
N PRO A 95 5.34 9.28 -8.51
CA PRO A 95 4.11 8.62 -8.03
C PRO A 95 2.83 9.45 -8.02
N TRP A 96 2.92 10.74 -7.72
CA TRP A 96 1.75 11.59 -7.61
C TRP A 96 1.07 11.83 -8.96
N LEU A 97 1.74 11.58 -10.08
CA LEU A 97 1.13 11.58 -11.41
C LEU A 97 0.14 10.42 -11.59
N GLU A 98 0.43 9.27 -10.99
CA GLU A 98 -0.46 8.10 -11.04
C GLU A 98 -1.78 8.40 -10.32
N TYR A 99 -1.70 9.15 -9.21
CA TYR A 99 -2.88 9.69 -8.56
C TYR A 99 -3.69 10.59 -9.50
N TYR A 100 -3.05 11.52 -10.23
CA TYR A 100 -3.79 12.38 -11.15
C TYR A 100 -4.40 11.63 -12.34
N MET A 101 -3.79 10.55 -12.79
CA MET A 101 -4.41 9.65 -13.77
C MET A 101 -5.66 8.95 -13.22
N LEU A 102 -5.65 8.54 -11.95
CA LEU A 102 -6.85 8.06 -11.28
C LEU A 102 -7.93 9.17 -11.19
N VAL A 103 -7.55 10.40 -10.82
CA VAL A 103 -8.47 11.55 -10.80
C VAL A 103 -9.15 11.75 -12.16
N LEU A 104 -8.39 11.66 -13.25
CA LEU A 104 -8.94 11.76 -14.61
C LEU A 104 -9.92 10.66 -14.92
N ARG A 105 -9.57 9.41 -14.59
CA ARG A 105 -10.47 8.27 -14.81
C ARG A 105 -11.79 8.45 -14.07
N LEU A 106 -11.72 8.89 -12.82
CA LEU A 106 -12.91 9.16 -12.00
C LEU A 106 -13.72 10.34 -12.53
N ALA A 107 -13.07 11.41 -13.00
CA ALA A 107 -13.75 12.53 -13.64
C ALA A 107 -14.46 12.12 -14.94
N MET A 108 -13.83 11.27 -15.77
CA MET A 108 -14.44 10.71 -16.99
C MET A 108 -15.73 9.95 -16.70
N ASP A 109 -15.75 9.22 -15.58
CA ASP A 109 -16.89 8.39 -15.18
C ASP A 109 -17.92 9.17 -14.35
N ASN A 110 -17.73 10.49 -14.14
CA ASN A 110 -18.50 11.32 -13.22
C ASN A 110 -18.53 10.80 -11.77
N ARG A 111 -17.41 10.22 -11.31
CA ARG A 111 -17.24 9.60 -9.99
C ARG A 111 -16.22 10.30 -9.08
N LEU A 112 -16.06 11.63 -9.22
CA LEU A 112 -15.19 12.39 -8.31
C LEU A 112 -15.70 12.42 -6.87
N ASP A 113 -16.97 12.07 -6.62
CA ASP A 113 -17.55 11.85 -5.29
C ASP A 113 -16.71 10.88 -4.45
N ILE A 114 -16.11 9.86 -5.07
CA ILE A 114 -15.25 8.88 -4.38
C ILE A 114 -13.99 9.54 -3.83
N LEU A 115 -13.36 10.42 -4.61
CA LEU A 115 -12.16 11.14 -4.17
C LEU A 115 -12.49 12.13 -3.06
N GLU A 116 -13.60 12.85 -3.18
CA GLU A 116 -14.07 13.74 -2.12
C GLU A 116 -14.32 12.97 -0.82
N HIS A 117 -14.91 11.78 -0.93
CA HIS A 117 -15.13 10.90 0.21
C HIS A 117 -13.81 10.43 0.83
N LEU A 118 -12.82 10.05 0.01
CA LEU A 118 -11.48 9.67 0.49
C LEU A 118 -10.73 10.85 1.14
N LEU A 119 -10.85 12.05 0.55
CA LEU A 119 -10.21 13.27 1.07
C LEU A 119 -10.83 13.75 2.39
N SER A 120 -12.09 13.39 2.67
CA SER A 120 -12.77 13.71 3.94
C SER A 120 -12.08 13.12 5.19
N MET A 121 -11.15 12.16 5.00
CA MET A 121 -10.37 11.55 6.08
C MET A 121 -9.19 12.40 6.60
N GLY A 122 -8.89 13.52 5.95
CA GLY A 122 -7.81 14.44 6.35
C GLY A 122 -6.50 14.29 5.56
N HIS A 123 -5.80 15.41 5.40
CA HIS A 123 -4.75 15.61 4.38
C HIS A 123 -3.51 14.72 4.52
N SER A 124 -3.07 14.40 5.75
CA SER A 124 -1.88 13.56 5.98
C SER A 124 -2.11 12.09 5.63
N ARG A 125 -3.34 11.60 5.81
CA ARG A 125 -3.72 10.22 5.47
C ARG A 125 -4.07 10.08 3.99
N SER A 126 -4.63 11.12 3.37
CA SER A 126 -5.05 11.05 1.97
C SER A 126 -3.88 10.90 1.00
N ASN A 127 -2.74 11.57 1.20
CA ASN A 127 -1.69 11.63 0.17
C ASN A 127 -1.08 10.27 -0.17
N TYR A 128 -0.76 9.43 0.83
CA TYR A 128 -0.18 8.12 0.55
C TYR A 128 -1.20 7.12 -0.02
N ILE A 129 -2.45 7.18 0.45
CA ILE A 129 -3.53 6.29 -0.01
C ILE A 129 -3.85 6.61 -1.47
N LEU A 130 -3.94 7.88 -1.79
CA LEU A 130 -4.22 8.34 -3.14
C LEU A 130 -3.07 7.98 -4.10
N SER A 131 -1.81 8.05 -3.67
CA SER A 131 -0.68 7.52 -4.43
C SER A 131 -0.77 6.00 -4.62
N PHE A 132 -1.04 5.25 -3.55
CA PHE A 132 -1.20 3.79 -3.63
C PHE A 132 -2.34 3.39 -4.58
N PHE A 133 -3.48 4.08 -4.52
CA PHE A 133 -4.60 3.85 -5.44
C PHE A 133 -4.29 4.29 -6.87
N GLY A 134 -3.53 5.36 -7.05
CA GLY A 134 -2.95 5.71 -8.35
C GLY A 134 -2.15 4.55 -8.94
N PHE A 135 -1.28 3.93 -8.12
CA PHE A 135 -0.52 2.75 -8.55
C PHE A 135 -1.40 1.53 -8.79
N CYS A 136 -2.41 1.28 -7.96
CA CYS A 136 -3.36 0.19 -8.21
C CYS A 136 -4.03 0.39 -9.58
N TYR A 137 -4.44 1.62 -9.91
CA TYR A 137 -5.00 1.92 -11.23
C TYR A 137 -3.96 1.73 -12.35
N LYS A 138 -2.72 2.17 -12.16
CA LYS A 138 -1.62 1.96 -13.14
C LYS A 138 -1.42 0.49 -13.49
N TYR A 139 -1.37 -0.38 -12.48
CA TYR A 139 -0.98 -1.78 -12.66
C TYR A 139 -2.17 -2.72 -12.89
N LEU A 140 -3.37 -2.38 -12.39
CA LEU A 140 -4.57 -3.24 -12.46
C LEU A 140 -5.67 -2.67 -13.37
N GLY A 141 -5.63 -1.37 -13.68
CA GLY A 141 -6.56 -0.72 -14.59
C GLY A 141 -8.02 -0.82 -14.15
N ASP A 142 -8.88 -1.26 -15.07
CA ASP A 142 -10.34 -1.33 -14.88
C ASP A 142 -10.74 -2.27 -13.72
N GLU A 143 -9.95 -3.32 -13.44
CA GLU A 143 -10.18 -4.20 -12.27
C GLU A 143 -10.17 -3.41 -10.96
N PHE A 144 -9.23 -2.47 -10.82
CA PHE A 144 -9.16 -1.63 -9.63
C PHE A 144 -10.27 -0.58 -9.59
N ILE A 145 -10.69 -0.04 -10.73
CA ILE A 145 -11.81 0.91 -10.80
C ILE A 145 -13.12 0.25 -10.36
N GLU A 146 -13.40 -0.96 -10.83
CA GLU A 146 -14.56 -1.75 -10.40
C GLU A 146 -14.53 -2.01 -8.89
N TYR A 147 -13.36 -2.37 -8.34
CA TYR A 147 -13.17 -2.52 -6.91
C TYR A 147 -13.47 -1.21 -6.16
N LEU A 148 -12.89 -0.09 -6.60
CA LEU A 148 -13.02 1.20 -5.96
C LEU A 148 -14.48 1.68 -5.94
N TYR A 149 -15.22 1.44 -7.03
CA TYR A 149 -16.64 1.81 -7.14
C TYR A 149 -17.54 1.00 -6.22
N LYS A 150 -17.22 -0.29 -6.05
CA LYS A 150 -18.01 -1.18 -5.20
C LYS A 150 -17.71 -0.98 -3.71
N ASN A 151 -16.51 -0.54 -3.36
CA ASN A 151 -16.01 -0.59 -1.98
C ASN A 151 -15.60 0.77 -1.40
N SER A 152 -15.95 1.91 -2.02
CA SER A 152 -15.51 3.25 -1.56
C SER A 152 -15.77 3.51 -0.06
N ASP A 153 -16.98 3.16 0.41
CA ASP A 153 -17.38 3.39 1.81
C ASP A 153 -16.68 2.43 2.76
N ASP A 154 -16.51 1.17 2.32
CA ASP A 154 -15.82 0.13 3.09
C ASP A 154 -14.32 0.43 3.22
N ILE A 155 -13.68 0.95 2.16
CA ILE A 155 -12.30 1.42 2.18
C ILE A 155 -12.11 2.48 3.27
N ILE A 156 -13.00 3.47 3.33
CA ILE A 156 -12.91 4.55 4.33
C ILE A 156 -13.11 4.03 5.74
N ARG A 157 -14.10 3.13 5.92
CA ARG A 157 -14.33 2.46 7.19
C ARG A 157 -13.08 1.68 7.63
N ARG A 158 -12.49 0.87 6.75
CA ARG A 158 -11.26 0.10 7.01
C ARG A 158 -10.08 0.99 7.37
N LEU A 159 -9.90 2.11 6.68
CA LEU A 159 -8.83 3.06 6.97
C LEU A 159 -8.96 3.72 8.34
N ARG A 160 -10.19 4.04 8.75
CA ARG A 160 -10.47 4.57 10.09
C ARG A 160 -10.21 3.52 11.16
N GLU A 161 -10.63 2.28 10.91
CA GLU A 161 -10.46 1.13 11.80
C GLU A 161 -9.05 0.51 11.76
N GLY A 162 -8.13 1.01 10.92
CA GLY A 162 -6.78 0.43 10.78
C GLY A 162 -6.75 -0.99 10.18
N ARG A 163 -7.81 -1.40 9.48
CA ARG A 163 -7.94 -2.74 8.90
C ARG A 163 -7.27 -2.84 7.54
N ILE A 164 -6.87 -4.06 7.19
CA ILE A 164 -6.32 -4.38 5.87
C ILE A 164 -7.34 -4.01 4.79
N ILE A 165 -6.87 -3.41 3.71
CA ILE A 165 -7.66 -3.18 2.49
C ILE A 165 -7.08 -4.09 1.42
N TYR A 166 -7.89 -4.94 0.83
CA TYR A 166 -7.42 -5.90 -0.18
C TYR A 166 -8.41 -6.00 -1.32
N GLY A 167 -7.86 -6.24 -2.50
CA GLY A 167 -8.57 -6.73 -3.66
C GLY A 167 -7.92 -8.02 -4.15
N ARG A 168 -8.29 -8.48 -5.34
CA ARG A 168 -7.77 -9.73 -5.90
C ARG A 168 -6.25 -9.71 -6.12
N ASN A 169 -5.70 -8.57 -6.51
CA ASN A 169 -4.29 -8.41 -6.90
C ASN A 169 -3.56 -7.32 -6.11
N PHE A 170 -4.10 -6.85 -4.99
CA PHE A 170 -3.41 -5.90 -4.14
C PHE A 170 -3.85 -6.00 -2.69
N VAL A 171 -2.98 -5.50 -1.82
CA VAL A 171 -3.25 -5.38 -0.39
C VAL A 171 -2.55 -4.12 0.14
N LEU A 172 -3.22 -3.39 1.03
CA LEU A 172 -2.70 -2.28 1.80
C LEU A 172 -2.90 -2.62 3.27
N ILE A 173 -1.81 -2.63 4.03
CA ILE A 173 -1.79 -2.91 5.46
C ILE A 173 -1.46 -1.61 6.17
N PRO A 174 -2.47 -0.96 6.80
CA PRO A 174 -2.23 0.24 7.57
C PRO A 174 -1.37 -0.04 8.80
N ARG A 175 -0.50 0.90 9.17
CA ARG A 175 0.20 0.94 10.47
C ARG A 175 1.03 -0.30 10.83
N ILE A 176 1.69 -0.91 9.84
CA ILE A 176 2.56 -2.07 10.01
C ILE A 176 4.00 -1.73 10.47
N GLY A 177 4.29 -0.47 10.81
CA GLY A 177 5.52 -0.12 11.54
C GLY A 177 6.83 -0.25 10.74
N ILE A 178 6.84 0.14 9.47
CA ILE A 178 7.99 0.01 8.54
C ILE A 178 9.15 0.99 8.85
N GLY A 179 8.97 1.89 9.81
CA GLY A 179 9.89 2.99 10.08
C GLY A 179 9.96 3.39 11.54
N ASP A 180 10.85 4.34 11.81
CA ASP A 180 11.41 4.56 13.14
C ASP A 180 10.43 5.29 14.09
N TYR A 181 9.30 5.78 13.56
CA TYR A 181 8.29 6.54 14.30
C TYR A 181 6.96 5.80 14.53
N GLY A 182 6.82 4.55 14.04
CA GLY A 182 5.58 3.77 14.14
C GLY A 182 4.42 4.35 13.31
N GLY A 183 3.45 3.51 12.93
CA GLY A 183 2.22 3.96 12.25
C GLY A 183 2.26 4.08 10.71
N GLU A 184 3.32 3.60 10.07
CA GLU A 184 3.48 3.58 8.61
C GLU A 184 2.78 2.39 7.94
N SER A 185 2.43 2.51 6.66
CA SER A 185 1.68 1.49 5.92
C SER A 185 2.51 0.86 4.79
N ALA A 186 2.28 -0.43 4.50
CA ALA A 186 2.79 -1.09 3.30
C ALA A 186 1.64 -1.41 2.35
N GLY A 187 1.87 -1.18 1.07
CA GLY A 187 1.02 -1.66 -0.01
C GLY A 187 1.79 -2.62 -0.92
N PHE A 188 1.13 -3.67 -1.38
CA PHE A 188 1.66 -4.59 -2.38
C PHE A 188 0.65 -4.75 -3.52
N ILE A 189 1.13 -4.71 -4.76
CA ILE A 189 0.31 -4.86 -5.97
C ILE A 189 0.97 -5.93 -6.84
N ARG A 190 0.22 -6.96 -7.21
CA ARG A 190 0.61 -7.95 -8.21
C ARG A 190 0.25 -7.42 -9.59
N ALA A 191 1.25 -7.06 -10.38
CA ALA A 191 1.06 -6.59 -11.74
C ALA A 191 0.70 -7.76 -12.68
N GLY A 192 0.20 -7.44 -13.89
CA GLY A 192 -0.21 -8.44 -14.87
C GLY A 192 0.91 -9.36 -15.39
N ASP A 193 2.18 -8.99 -15.19
CA ASP A 193 3.34 -9.83 -15.49
C ASP A 193 3.79 -10.71 -14.31
N GLY A 194 3.07 -10.69 -13.19
CA GLY A 194 3.36 -11.44 -11.98
C GLY A 194 4.37 -10.76 -11.04
N SER A 195 4.96 -9.62 -11.43
CA SER A 195 5.82 -8.86 -10.52
C SER A 195 5.03 -8.26 -9.35
N ILE A 196 5.68 -8.13 -8.19
CA ILE A 196 5.10 -7.48 -7.03
C ILE A 196 5.69 -6.07 -6.88
N VAL A 197 4.83 -5.08 -7.00
CA VAL A 197 5.15 -3.68 -6.72
C VAL A 197 4.94 -3.43 -5.23
N VAL A 198 6.00 -2.98 -4.57
CA VAL A 198 6.01 -2.66 -3.15
C VAL A 198 5.96 -1.15 -2.96
N PHE A 199 5.00 -0.71 -2.16
CA PHE A 199 4.75 0.67 -1.80
C PHE A 199 4.94 0.86 -0.29
N GLY A 200 5.70 1.88 0.10
CA GLY A 200 5.88 2.28 1.49
C GLY A 200 5.50 3.74 1.71
N THR A 201 4.94 4.04 2.88
CA THR A 201 4.53 5.42 3.20
C THR A 201 5.69 6.38 3.50
N ILE A 202 6.89 5.88 3.84
CA ILE A 202 8.07 6.71 4.15
C ILE A 202 8.58 7.44 2.91
N ASP A 203 8.64 6.70 1.81
CA ASP A 203 9.16 7.16 0.54
C ASP A 203 8.22 6.65 -0.56
N PRO A 204 7.05 7.30 -0.74
CA PRO A 204 6.12 6.91 -1.78
C PRO A 204 6.71 7.09 -3.19
N GLU A 205 7.84 7.81 -3.34
CA GLU A 205 8.62 8.03 -4.56
C GLU A 205 9.49 6.84 -4.95
N ARG A 206 9.88 6.01 -3.98
CA ARG A 206 10.67 4.82 -4.22
C ARG A 206 9.80 3.58 -4.32
N LEU A 207 9.30 3.31 -5.53
CA LEU A 207 8.69 2.03 -5.86
C LEU A 207 9.74 0.93 -6.01
N VAL A 208 9.52 -0.19 -5.33
CA VAL A 208 10.37 -1.37 -5.47
C VAL A 208 9.59 -2.43 -6.22
N ILE A 209 10.13 -2.88 -7.34
CA ILE A 209 9.55 -3.96 -8.13
C ILE A 209 10.34 -5.23 -7.82
N VAL A 210 9.63 -6.24 -7.34
CA VAL A 210 10.17 -7.57 -7.08
C VAL A 210 9.65 -8.50 -8.17
N GLU A 211 10.53 -8.91 -9.07
CA GLU A 211 10.19 -9.83 -10.16
C GLU A 211 10.36 -11.30 -9.71
N GLU A 212 9.46 -12.19 -10.15
CA GLU A 212 9.56 -13.62 -9.83
C GLU A 212 10.86 -14.26 -10.36
N ARG A 213 11.33 -13.79 -11.52
CA ARG A 213 12.55 -14.29 -12.17
C ARG A 213 13.85 -13.86 -11.48
N ASP A 214 13.79 -12.90 -10.55
CA ASP A 214 14.97 -12.50 -9.78
C ASP A 214 15.24 -13.55 -8.70
N LEU A 215 16.15 -14.48 -9.00
CA LEU A 215 16.53 -15.57 -8.08
C LEU A 215 17.03 -15.06 -6.73
N SER A 216 17.59 -13.84 -6.66
CA SER A 216 18.05 -13.25 -5.41
C SER A 216 16.90 -12.81 -4.51
N LYS A 217 15.72 -12.52 -5.10
CA LYS A 217 14.53 -12.02 -4.42
C LYS A 217 13.33 -12.96 -4.52
N LEU A 218 13.46 -14.14 -5.14
CA LEU A 218 12.38 -15.12 -5.32
C LEU A 218 11.65 -15.43 -4.00
N LYS A 219 12.39 -15.49 -2.89
CA LYS A 219 11.80 -15.71 -1.57
C LYS A 219 10.90 -14.55 -1.13
N LEU A 220 11.35 -13.32 -1.32
CA LEU A 220 10.58 -12.10 -1.02
C LEU A 220 9.34 -12.04 -1.91
N HIS A 221 9.50 -12.35 -3.21
CA HIS A 221 8.38 -12.43 -4.15
C HIS A 221 7.30 -13.39 -3.66
N ARG A 222 7.67 -14.60 -3.22
CA ARG A 222 6.73 -15.59 -2.65
C ARG A 222 6.03 -15.09 -1.40
N ILE A 223 6.79 -14.54 -0.44
CA ILE A 223 6.23 -13.97 0.80
C ILE A 223 5.17 -12.92 0.48
N LEU A 224 5.51 -11.96 -0.37
CA LEU A 224 4.60 -10.86 -0.74
C LEU A 224 3.39 -11.36 -1.53
N SER A 225 3.58 -12.32 -2.44
CA SER A 225 2.49 -12.97 -3.16
C SER A 225 1.49 -13.63 -2.22
N TYR A 226 1.96 -14.35 -1.20
CA TYR A 226 1.07 -14.97 -0.21
C TYR A 226 0.28 -13.98 0.61
N ILE A 227 0.89 -12.84 0.95
CA ILE A 227 0.17 -11.80 1.68
C ILE A 227 -0.99 -11.25 0.82
N ILE A 228 -0.79 -11.08 -0.49
CA ILE A 228 -1.87 -10.68 -1.41
C ILE A 228 -2.96 -11.76 -1.47
N ASP A 229 -2.58 -13.03 -1.65
CA ASP A 229 -3.53 -14.13 -1.84
C ASP A 229 -4.39 -14.42 -0.60
N HIS A 230 -3.83 -14.20 0.60
CA HIS A 230 -4.47 -14.58 1.86
C HIS A 230 -4.92 -13.39 2.72
N ALA A 231 -4.86 -12.15 2.22
CA ALA A 231 -5.29 -10.97 2.97
C ALA A 231 -6.75 -11.08 3.46
N GLU A 232 -7.64 -11.59 2.60
CA GLU A 232 -9.05 -11.83 2.96
C GLU A 232 -9.19 -12.90 4.04
N GLU A 233 -8.46 -14.01 3.91
CA GLU A 233 -8.50 -15.11 4.86
C GLU A 233 -7.95 -14.68 6.22
N LEU A 234 -6.85 -13.93 6.25
CA LEU A 234 -6.30 -13.34 7.47
C LEU A 234 -7.31 -12.45 8.17
N GLU A 235 -8.13 -11.70 7.45
CA GLU A 235 -9.18 -10.91 8.09
C GLU A 235 -10.33 -11.78 8.63
N ARG A 236 -10.79 -12.74 7.84
CA ARG A 236 -11.92 -13.62 8.23
C ARG A 236 -11.59 -14.49 9.44
N ASN A 237 -10.31 -14.84 9.61
CA ASN A 237 -9.84 -15.73 10.66
C ASN A 237 -9.40 -15.02 11.95
N ILE A 238 -9.68 -13.72 12.09
CA ILE A 238 -9.33 -12.95 13.29
C ILE A 238 -9.96 -13.56 14.55
N VAL A 239 -9.11 -13.81 15.54
CA VAL A 239 -9.48 -14.20 16.90
C VAL A 239 -9.02 -13.12 17.87
N LEU A 240 -9.92 -12.75 18.79
CA LEU A 240 -9.67 -11.76 19.82
C LEU A 240 -9.46 -12.46 21.16
N TYR A 241 -8.34 -12.17 21.81
CA TYR A 241 -8.08 -12.55 23.20
C TYR A 241 -8.20 -11.30 24.06
N GLU A 242 -9.20 -11.26 24.93
CA GLU A 242 -9.36 -10.14 25.86
C GLU A 242 -8.12 -10.02 26.75
N ASN A 243 -7.53 -8.83 26.79
CA ASN A 243 -6.36 -8.53 27.61
C ASN A 243 -6.78 -7.66 28.79
N ARG A 244 -7.31 -6.47 28.51
CA ARG A 244 -7.72 -5.51 29.55
C ARG A 244 -9.01 -4.84 29.15
N CYS A 245 -9.93 -4.69 30.10
CA CYS A 245 -11.07 -3.80 29.97
C CYS A 245 -11.06 -2.79 31.12
N SER A 246 -11.47 -1.57 30.81
CA SER A 246 -11.65 -0.49 31.78
C SER A 246 -12.92 0.29 31.44
N GLN A 247 -13.33 1.20 32.32
CA GLN A 247 -14.43 2.13 32.05
C GLN A 247 -14.22 2.99 30.79
N HIS A 248 -12.98 3.11 30.30
CA HIS A 248 -12.67 3.92 29.12
C HIS A 248 -12.57 3.12 27.83
N GLY A 249 -12.56 1.78 27.88
CA GLY A 249 -12.45 0.93 26.69
C GLY A 249 -11.91 -0.46 26.99
N CYS A 250 -11.91 -1.30 25.97
CA CYS A 250 -11.36 -2.65 25.99
C CYS A 250 -10.21 -2.80 24.99
N TRP A 251 -9.21 -3.58 25.37
CA TRP A 251 -8.05 -3.92 24.56
C TRP A 251 -7.97 -5.44 24.47
N SER A 252 -7.85 -5.94 23.26
CA SER A 252 -7.70 -7.36 22.97
C SER A 252 -6.46 -7.58 22.12
N TYR A 253 -5.78 -8.69 22.34
CA TYR A 253 -4.80 -9.19 21.40
C TYR A 253 -5.51 -9.80 20.20
N VAL A 254 -4.96 -9.54 19.02
CA VAL A 254 -5.49 -10.00 17.75
C VAL A 254 -4.52 -11.00 17.18
N PHE A 255 -5.04 -12.18 16.85
CA PHE A 255 -4.30 -13.18 16.11
C PHE A 255 -5.13 -13.68 14.95
N SER A 256 -4.46 -13.92 13.83
CA SER A 256 -5.04 -14.61 12.69
C SER A 256 -3.95 -15.37 11.96
N SER A 257 -4.33 -16.39 11.19
CA SER A 257 -3.39 -17.13 10.36
C SER A 257 -4.06 -17.74 9.15
N ALA A 258 -3.22 -17.98 8.14
CA ALA A 258 -3.56 -18.72 6.94
C ALA A 258 -2.37 -19.60 6.53
N SER A 259 -2.66 -20.71 5.85
CA SER A 259 -1.65 -21.63 5.33
C SER A 259 -1.74 -21.70 3.81
N PRO A 260 -0.63 -21.54 3.07
CA PRO A 260 -0.68 -21.64 1.61
C PRO A 260 -1.07 -23.06 1.16
N PRO A 261 -2.03 -23.24 0.25
CA PRO A 261 -2.52 -24.58 -0.15
C PRO A 261 -1.45 -25.49 -0.77
N HIS A 262 -0.36 -24.93 -1.29
CA HIS A 262 0.74 -25.65 -1.93
C HIS A 262 1.99 -25.78 -1.04
N LEU A 263 1.95 -25.21 0.17
CA LEU A 263 2.99 -25.32 1.21
C LEU A 263 2.38 -25.81 2.54
N VAL A 264 1.29 -26.58 2.45
CA VAL A 264 0.56 -27.07 3.61
C VAL A 264 1.51 -27.85 4.51
N GLY A 265 1.69 -27.34 5.73
CA GLY A 265 2.53 -27.95 6.75
C GLY A 265 4.01 -27.52 6.73
N SER A 266 4.48 -26.76 5.74
CA SER A 266 5.84 -26.19 5.72
C SER A 266 5.86 -24.70 6.02
N SER A 267 4.80 -23.97 5.67
CA SER A 267 4.72 -22.52 5.87
C SER A 267 3.36 -22.06 6.38
N ALA A 268 3.33 -20.91 7.05
CA ALA A 268 2.11 -20.20 7.42
C ALA A 268 2.36 -18.70 7.45
N ILE A 269 1.30 -17.92 7.30
CA ILE A 269 1.30 -16.50 7.65
C ILE A 269 0.49 -16.30 8.92
N ALA A 270 0.97 -15.43 9.80
CA ALA A 270 0.28 -15.05 11.01
C ALA A 270 0.19 -13.53 11.08
N LEU A 271 -1.03 -13.02 11.26
CA LEU A 271 -1.24 -11.63 11.63
C LEU A 271 -1.33 -11.55 13.15
N VAL A 272 -0.65 -10.58 13.71
CA VAL A 272 -0.68 -10.29 15.13
C VAL A 272 -0.89 -8.79 15.34
N GLY A 273 -1.55 -8.38 16.43
CA GLY A 273 -1.75 -6.97 16.73
C GLY A 273 -2.59 -6.72 17.96
N GLN A 274 -3.10 -5.49 18.09
CA GLN A 274 -4.00 -5.09 19.16
C GLN A 274 -5.29 -4.50 18.60
N TYR A 275 -6.41 -4.96 19.11
CA TYR A 275 -7.72 -4.40 18.84
C TYR A 275 -8.16 -3.56 20.03
N LYS A 276 -8.51 -2.31 19.76
CA LYS A 276 -8.92 -1.33 20.76
C LYS A 276 -10.38 -0.95 20.50
N LYS A 277 -11.21 -1.06 21.53
CA LYS A 277 -12.62 -0.69 21.50
C LYS A 277 -12.89 0.39 22.54
N TYR A 278 -13.07 1.62 22.05
CA TYR A 278 -13.48 2.79 22.82
C TYR A 278 -14.89 3.21 22.37
N SER A 279 -15.06 4.48 21.96
CA SER A 279 -16.18 4.97 21.15
C SER A 279 -16.06 4.59 19.66
N ALA A 280 -14.88 4.14 19.24
CA ALA A 280 -14.58 3.60 17.93
C ALA A 280 -13.76 2.31 18.07
N GLU A 281 -13.76 1.50 17.01
CA GLU A 281 -13.00 0.25 16.91
C GLU A 281 -11.76 0.49 16.06
N GLU A 282 -10.60 0.03 16.53
CA GLU A 282 -9.33 0.25 15.85
C GLU A 282 -8.40 -0.95 16.02
N LEU A 283 -7.82 -1.38 14.91
CA LEU A 283 -6.72 -2.32 14.85
C LEU A 283 -5.41 -1.53 14.79
N ASP A 284 -4.50 -1.80 15.73
CA ASP A 284 -3.25 -1.05 15.91
C ASP A 284 -2.08 -2.00 16.21
N GLY A 285 -0.87 -1.53 15.96
CA GLY A 285 0.36 -2.32 16.13
C GLY A 285 0.33 -3.64 15.36
N VAL A 286 -0.20 -3.62 14.14
CA VAL A 286 -0.30 -4.81 13.28
C VAL A 286 1.07 -5.23 12.81
N GLU A 287 1.35 -6.52 12.88
CA GLU A 287 2.50 -7.16 12.25
C GLU A 287 2.05 -8.44 11.54
N ILE A 288 2.70 -8.76 10.43
CA ILE A 288 2.48 -10.03 9.73
C ILE A 288 3.79 -10.81 9.72
N PHE A 289 3.75 -12.01 10.26
CA PHE A 289 4.84 -12.96 10.24
C PHE A 289 4.62 -13.97 9.11
N PHE A 290 5.59 -14.10 8.21
CA PHE A 290 5.71 -15.32 7.42
C PHE A 290 6.57 -16.32 8.19
N ILE A 291 6.06 -17.53 8.40
CA ILE A 291 6.67 -18.59 9.19
C ILE A 291 6.96 -19.74 8.24
N GLU A 292 8.20 -20.20 8.22
CA GLU A 292 8.66 -21.28 7.34
C GLU A 292 9.46 -22.29 8.15
N CYS A 293 9.17 -23.58 7.99
CA CYS A 293 9.73 -24.66 8.76
C CYS A 293 10.17 -25.82 7.86
N ASP A 294 11.28 -25.61 7.15
CA ASP A 294 12.02 -26.68 6.48
C ASP A 294 12.83 -27.45 7.54
N ASP A 295 14.14 -27.27 7.63
CA ASP A 295 14.98 -27.91 8.66
C ASP A 295 14.80 -27.26 10.04
N HIS A 296 14.69 -25.92 10.04
CA HIS A 296 14.44 -25.10 11.22
C HIS A 296 13.29 -24.14 10.93
N CYS A 297 12.64 -23.67 11.99
CA CYS A 297 11.56 -22.69 11.86
C CYS A 297 12.13 -21.29 11.91
N VAL A 298 11.88 -20.53 10.87
CA VAL A 298 12.32 -19.15 10.68
C VAL A 298 11.09 -18.27 10.53
N ILE A 299 11.16 -17.07 11.12
CA ILE A 299 10.12 -16.06 11.07
C ILE A 299 10.64 -14.84 10.31
N TYR A 300 9.80 -14.33 9.42
CA TYR A 300 10.03 -13.19 8.56
C TYR A 300 8.99 -12.11 8.89
N PRO A 301 9.33 -11.09 9.71
CA PRO A 301 8.44 -9.97 9.97
C PRO A 301 8.26 -9.12 8.72
N LEU A 302 7.01 -8.84 8.34
CA LEU A 302 6.70 -8.12 7.12
C LEU A 302 7.17 -6.66 7.21
N SER A 303 7.12 -6.04 8.38
CA SER A 303 7.68 -4.70 8.60
C SER A 303 9.17 -4.63 8.23
N GLU A 304 9.96 -5.62 8.65
CA GLU A 304 11.39 -5.71 8.36
C GLU A 304 11.66 -6.05 6.89
N VAL A 305 10.87 -6.96 6.29
CA VAL A 305 10.93 -7.29 4.85
C VAL A 305 10.65 -6.05 3.99
N ALA A 306 9.59 -5.31 4.32
CA ALA A 306 9.23 -4.07 3.61
C ALA A 306 10.32 -3.00 3.80
N LYS A 307 10.82 -2.83 5.03
CA LYS A 307 11.91 -1.88 5.33
C LYS A 307 13.19 -2.23 4.58
N TYR A 308 13.56 -3.51 4.49
CA TYR A 308 14.70 -4.00 3.71
C TYR A 308 14.55 -3.64 2.22
N LEU A 309 13.38 -3.90 1.65
CA LEU A 309 13.12 -3.60 0.24
C LEU A 309 13.16 -2.09 -0.05
N ILE A 310 12.58 -1.26 0.83
CA ILE A 310 12.45 0.19 0.61
C ILE A 310 13.74 0.95 0.94
N LYS A 311 14.46 0.57 2.01
CA LYS A 311 15.63 1.31 2.54
C LYS A 311 16.98 0.64 2.23
N GLU A 312 17.00 -0.57 1.66
CA GLU A 312 18.23 -1.32 1.29
C GLU A 312 19.24 -1.47 2.45
N TYR A 313 18.80 -1.96 3.60
CA TYR A 313 19.73 -2.30 4.70
C TYR A 313 20.57 -3.55 4.37
N GLU A 314 21.78 -3.65 4.95
CA GLU A 314 22.60 -4.85 4.88
C GLU A 314 21.96 -6.00 5.67
N GLY A 315 21.73 -7.12 5.00
CA GLY A 315 21.29 -8.37 5.62
C GLY A 315 19.79 -8.60 5.55
N TYR A 316 19.43 -9.84 5.27
CA TYR A 316 18.05 -10.28 5.16
C TYR A 316 17.46 -10.48 6.58
N PRO A 317 16.39 -9.75 6.96
CA PRO A 317 15.83 -9.82 8.30
C PRO A 317 15.02 -11.09 8.50
N LYS A 318 15.66 -12.11 9.08
CA LYS A 318 15.02 -13.35 9.49
C LYS A 318 15.44 -13.68 10.91
N HIS A 319 14.50 -14.19 11.68
CA HIS A 319 14.74 -14.57 13.07
C HIS A 319 14.48 -16.05 13.23
N LEU A 320 15.27 -16.73 14.07
CA LEU A 320 14.87 -18.07 14.47
C LEU A 320 13.61 -17.95 15.31
N ALA A 321 12.62 -18.82 15.06
CA ALA A 321 11.38 -18.82 15.85
C ALA A 321 11.66 -18.89 17.37
N ALA A 322 12.70 -19.65 17.74
CA ALA A 322 13.16 -19.76 19.12
C ALA A 322 13.59 -18.41 19.73
N GLU A 323 14.24 -17.54 18.95
CA GLU A 323 14.73 -16.24 19.43
C GLU A 323 13.57 -15.27 19.68
N ILE A 324 12.59 -15.22 18.77
CA ILE A 324 11.39 -14.38 18.96
C ILE A 324 10.59 -14.87 20.17
N LEU A 325 10.28 -16.17 20.22
CA LEU A 325 9.50 -16.74 21.32
C LEU A 325 10.20 -16.59 22.67
N TYR A 326 11.53 -16.74 22.72
CA TYR A 326 12.30 -16.59 23.94
C TYR A 326 12.42 -15.13 24.41
N ARG A 327 12.70 -14.20 23.49
CA ARG A 327 12.88 -12.77 23.80
C ARG A 327 11.66 -12.19 24.53
N TYR A 328 10.48 -12.67 24.19
CA TYR A 328 9.21 -12.17 24.70
C TYR A 328 8.46 -13.20 25.55
N ARG A 329 9.15 -14.23 26.07
CA ARG A 329 8.52 -15.37 26.75
C ARG A 329 7.66 -15.01 27.98
N TYR A 330 7.92 -13.87 28.63
CA TYR A 330 7.15 -13.42 29.80
C TYR A 330 6.13 -12.33 29.46
N ASP A 331 5.95 -12.03 28.18
CA ASP A 331 4.89 -11.16 27.71
C ASP A 331 3.60 -11.98 27.60
N ASP A 332 2.54 -11.54 28.28
CA ASP A 332 1.20 -12.17 28.18
C ASP A 332 0.76 -12.28 26.72
N TYR A 333 1.18 -11.32 25.88
CA TYR A 333 0.98 -11.36 24.45
C TYR A 333 1.52 -12.64 23.78
N VAL A 334 2.74 -13.06 24.14
CA VAL A 334 3.36 -14.24 23.55
C VAL A 334 2.74 -15.51 24.08
N LEU A 335 2.37 -15.56 25.36
CA LEU A 335 1.61 -16.68 25.90
C LEU A 335 0.30 -16.87 25.12
N ARG A 336 -0.47 -15.80 24.89
CA ARG A 336 -1.71 -15.86 24.11
C ARG A 336 -1.47 -16.22 22.64
N PHE A 337 -0.37 -15.74 22.05
CA PHE A 337 0.01 -16.15 20.69
C PHE A 337 0.34 -17.65 20.62
N LEU A 338 1.04 -18.20 21.62
CA LEU A 338 1.33 -19.63 21.70
C LEU A 338 0.05 -20.46 21.88
N GLU A 339 -0.87 -20.03 22.74
CA GLU A 339 -2.21 -20.64 22.88
C GLU A 339 -2.95 -20.66 21.55
N TYR A 340 -2.95 -19.54 20.82
CA TYR A 340 -3.53 -19.46 19.48
C TYR A 340 -2.90 -20.47 18.52
N VAL A 341 -1.57 -20.56 18.46
CA VAL A 341 -0.87 -21.53 17.59
C VAL A 341 -1.23 -22.98 17.95
N ILE A 342 -1.34 -23.31 19.23
CA ILE A 342 -1.70 -24.65 19.69
C ILE A 342 -3.18 -24.96 19.39
N GLY A 343 -4.07 -23.98 19.61
CA GLY A 343 -5.51 -24.10 19.39
C GLY A 343 -5.89 -24.23 17.91
N PHE A 344 -5.16 -23.54 17.03
CA PHE A 344 -5.35 -23.54 15.57
C PHE A 344 -4.21 -24.26 14.83
N LYS A 345 -3.72 -25.36 15.41
CA LYS A 345 -2.55 -26.11 14.96
C LYS A 345 -2.58 -26.53 13.48
N GLU A 346 -3.77 -26.73 12.93
CA GLU A 346 -3.97 -27.09 11.53
C GLU A 346 -3.59 -25.97 10.54
N ARG A 347 -3.49 -24.72 11.03
CA ARG A 347 -3.11 -23.53 10.23
C ARG A 347 -1.62 -23.23 10.28
N PHE A 348 -0.83 -24.06 10.93
CA PHE A 348 0.60 -23.84 11.14
C PHE A 348 1.44 -25.07 10.80
N PRO A 349 2.74 -24.90 10.48
CA PRO A 349 3.64 -26.03 10.30
C PRO A 349 3.72 -26.90 11.55
N PRO A 350 3.59 -28.24 11.47
CA PRO A 350 3.64 -29.12 12.64
C PRO A 350 4.94 -29.01 13.45
N LYS A 351 6.05 -28.63 12.82
CA LYS A 351 7.32 -28.32 13.51
C LYS A 351 7.22 -27.05 14.35
N PHE A 352 6.52 -26.03 13.85
CA PHE A 352 6.28 -24.79 14.59
C PHE A 352 5.35 -25.02 15.77
N VAL A 353 4.24 -25.75 15.57
CA VAL A 353 3.29 -26.10 16.64
C VAL A 353 3.98 -26.85 17.77
N ARG A 354 4.85 -27.82 17.46
CA ARG A 354 5.63 -28.55 18.48
C ARG A 354 6.53 -27.62 19.29
N LYS A 355 7.25 -26.70 18.62
CA LYS A 355 8.06 -25.68 19.31
C LYS A 355 7.19 -24.80 20.20
N ALA A 356 6.06 -24.31 19.68
CA ALA A 356 5.13 -23.49 20.44
C ALA A 356 4.63 -24.20 21.70
N TYR A 357 4.26 -25.48 21.59
CA TYR A 357 3.85 -26.31 22.73
C TYR A 357 4.96 -26.45 23.79
N MET A 358 6.21 -26.70 23.37
CA MET A 358 7.34 -26.79 24.31
C MET A 358 7.58 -25.46 25.03
N TYR A 359 7.59 -24.34 24.32
CA TYR A 359 7.74 -23.01 24.92
C TYR A 359 6.59 -22.65 25.86
N TYR A 360 5.35 -23.02 25.50
CA TYR A 360 4.17 -22.81 26.35
C TYR A 360 4.29 -23.58 27.67
N LEU A 361 4.72 -24.85 27.62
CA LEU A 361 4.95 -25.65 28.82
C LEU A 361 6.07 -25.06 29.69
N ASP A 362 7.20 -24.68 29.11
CA ASP A 362 8.31 -24.08 29.86
C ASP A 362 7.89 -22.79 30.57
N THR A 363 7.01 -22.00 29.95
CA THR A 363 6.56 -20.71 30.49
C THR A 363 5.46 -20.85 31.55
N ASN A 364 4.56 -21.83 31.41
CA ASN A 364 3.44 -22.02 32.34
C ASN A 364 3.72 -23.02 33.47
N VAL A 365 4.53 -24.07 33.23
CA VAL A 365 4.77 -25.13 34.21
C VAL A 365 5.88 -24.77 35.18
N MET A 366 6.90 -24.01 34.76
CA MET A 366 7.99 -23.58 35.66
C MET A 366 7.65 -22.35 36.53
N ASN A 367 6.48 -21.73 36.35
CA ASN A 367 5.96 -20.70 37.26
C ASN A 367 5.06 -21.28 38.37
N VAL A 368 4.91 -22.61 38.44
CA VAL A 368 4.30 -23.33 39.56
C VAL A 368 5.42 -23.92 40.42
N LEU A 369 6.17 -23.08 41.12
CA LEU A 369 7.13 -23.47 42.17
C LEU A 369 6.99 -22.56 43.38
#